data_AF-A0A1H1CHX6-F1
#
_entry.id   AF-A0A1H1CHX6-F1
#
_cell.length_a   1.000
_cell.length_b   1.000
_cell.length_c   1.000
_cell.angle_alpha   90.00
_cell.angle_beta   90.00
_cell.angle_gamma   90.00
#
_symmetry.space_group_name_H-M   'P 1'
#
loop_
_entity.id
_entity.type
_entity.pdbx_description
1 polymer ?
#
loop_
_entity_poly.entity_id
_entity_poly.type
_entity_poly.pdbx_seq_one_letter_code
_entity_poly.pdbx_strand_id
1 'polypeptide(L)'
;MTWVPAELAFVTADESVRDHVSALATHLEKTAEFPLERTTSRYLGEAEAVARDAATADLERDVVRTRVETVQELLGELEPIEHDEGRSHVEAARHHCEAVLEERP
;
A
#
# COMPACT_ATOMS: atom_id res chain seq x y z
N MET A 1 14.65 -18.49 -25.24
CA MET A 1 14.46 -17.16 -24.65
C MET A 1 13.11 -16.66 -25.12
N THR A 2 12.11 -16.70 -24.24
CA THR A 2 10.75 -16.28 -24.57
C THR A 2 10.72 -14.75 -24.52
N TRP A 3 10.57 -14.10 -25.67
CA TRP A 3 10.35 -12.66 -25.76
C TRP A 3 8.92 -12.36 -25.31
N VAL A 4 8.77 -11.45 -24.34
CA VAL A 4 7.46 -10.95 -23.90
C VAL A 4 7.23 -9.62 -24.63
N PRO A 5 6.10 -9.43 -25.34
CA PRO A 5 5.79 -8.15 -25.95
C PRO A 5 5.60 -7.07 -24.88
N ALA A 6 5.99 -5.83 -25.19
CA ALA A 6 5.95 -4.70 -24.26
C ALA A 6 4.55 -4.46 -23.66
N GLU A 7 3.49 -4.76 -24.41
CA GLU A 7 2.11 -4.65 -23.95
C GLU A 7 1.77 -5.65 -22.83
N LEU A 8 2.26 -6.90 -22.93
CA LEU A 8 2.09 -7.88 -21.86
C LEU A 8 2.97 -7.54 -20.63
N ALA A 9 4.18 -7.02 -20.84
CA ALA A 9 5.03 -6.57 -19.73
C ALA A 9 4.39 -5.39 -18.96
N PHE A 10 3.75 -4.46 -19.69
CA PHE A 10 3.01 -3.35 -19.10
C PHE A 10 1.81 -3.87 -18.29
N VAL A 11 1.00 -4.77 -18.86
CA VAL A 11 -0.16 -5.35 -18.15
C VAL A 11 0.29 -6.10 -16.89
N THR A 12 1.34 -6.92 -16.95
CA THR A 12 1.82 -7.64 -15.76
C THR A 12 2.37 -6.73 -14.67
N ALA A 13 3.02 -5.62 -15.04
CA ALA A 13 3.47 -4.62 -14.07
C ALA A 13 2.29 -3.87 -13.46
N ASP A 14 1.24 -3.59 -14.25
CA ASP A 14 0.01 -2.97 -13.74
C ASP A 14 -0.75 -3.90 -12.78
N GLU A 15 -0.83 -5.20 -13.12
CA GLU A 15 -1.37 -6.24 -12.25
C GLU A 15 -0.56 -6.38 -10.97
N SER A 16 0.79 -6.41 -11.06
CA SER A 16 1.70 -6.41 -9.92
C SER A 16 1.45 -5.21 -8.99
N VAL A 17 1.43 -4.00 -9.54
CA VAL A 17 1.15 -2.77 -8.78
C VAL A 17 -0.21 -2.85 -8.12
N ARG A 18 -1.25 -3.32 -8.81
CA ARG A 18 -2.60 -3.45 -8.26
C ARG A 18 -2.65 -4.49 -7.13
N ASP A 19 -1.96 -5.61 -7.29
CA ASP A 19 -1.85 -6.64 -6.25
C ASP A 19 -1.15 -6.09 -5.00
N HIS A 20 -0.06 -5.34 -5.18
CA HIS A 20 0.63 -4.67 -4.07
C HIS A 20 -0.26 -3.64 -3.36
N VAL A 21 -1.02 -2.83 -4.10
CA VAL A 21 -1.92 -1.82 -3.49
C VAL A 21 -3.11 -2.48 -2.80
N SER A 22 -3.64 -3.58 -3.34
CA SER A 22 -4.69 -4.37 -2.69
C SER A 22 -4.20 -5.02 -1.39
N ALA A 23 -2.99 -5.58 -1.41
CA ALA A 23 -2.34 -6.14 -0.22
C ALA A 23 -2.04 -5.05 0.83
N LEU A 24 -1.59 -3.87 0.39
CA LEU A 24 -1.40 -2.70 1.25
C LEU A 24 -2.70 -2.35 1.98
N ALA A 25 -3.81 -2.16 1.27
CA ALA A 25 -5.10 -1.84 1.88
C ALA A 25 -5.55 -2.93 2.88
N THR A 26 -5.32 -4.20 2.56
CA THR A 26 -5.64 -5.34 3.43
C THR A 26 -4.84 -5.30 4.72
N HIS A 27 -3.54 -5.02 4.67
CA HIS A 27 -2.71 -4.93 5.87
C HIS A 27 -3.08 -3.74 6.76
N LEU A 28 -3.50 -2.62 6.18
CA LEU A 28 -3.99 -1.46 6.95
C LEU A 28 -5.30 -1.81 7.68
N GLU A 29 -6.24 -2.44 6.99
CA GLU A 29 -7.49 -2.94 7.59
C GLU A 29 -7.21 -3.94 8.73
N LYS A 30 -6.28 -4.88 8.52
CA LYS A 30 -5.89 -5.84 9.56
C LYS A 30 -5.20 -5.18 10.75
N THR A 31 -4.43 -4.12 10.53
CA THR A 31 -3.85 -3.35 11.63
C THR A 31 -4.95 -2.70 12.50
N ALA A 32 -6.06 -2.29 11.90
CA ALA A 32 -7.18 -1.66 12.60
C ALA A 32 -7.97 -2.61 13.52
N GLU A 33 -7.74 -3.93 13.43
CA GLU A 33 -8.35 -4.94 14.31
C GLU A 33 -7.70 -4.96 15.72
N PHE A 34 -6.56 -4.26 15.90
CA PHE A 34 -5.80 -4.25 17.15
C PHE A 34 -6.04 -2.97 18.00
N PRO A 35 -5.72 -2.99 19.31
CA PRO A 35 -5.75 -1.80 20.14
C PRO A 35 -4.73 -0.76 19.68
N LEU A 36 -5.19 0.46 19.37
CA LEU A 36 -4.38 1.58 18.92
C LEU A 36 -4.71 2.85 19.70
N GLU A 37 -3.72 3.72 19.86
CA GLU A 37 -3.95 5.09 20.32
C GLU A 37 -4.82 5.85 19.32
N ARG A 38 -5.60 6.83 19.80
CA ARG A 38 -6.57 7.56 18.96
C ARG A 38 -5.92 8.24 17.74
N THR A 39 -4.75 8.82 17.94
CA THR A 39 -4.00 9.51 16.87
C THR A 39 -3.52 8.51 15.82
N THR A 40 -2.91 7.40 16.26
CA THR A 40 -2.51 6.28 15.39
C THR A 40 -3.69 5.70 14.60
N SER A 41 -4.83 5.48 15.25
CA SER A 41 -6.05 5.00 14.60
C SER A 41 -6.56 5.97 13.53
N ARG A 42 -6.46 7.29 13.76
CA ARG A 42 -6.82 8.31 12.77
C ARG A 42 -5.92 8.24 11.53
N TYR A 43 -4.60 8.25 11.71
CA TYR A 43 -3.65 8.18 10.59
C TYR A 43 -3.78 6.87 9.82
N LEU A 44 -3.99 5.75 10.53
CA LEU A 44 -4.21 4.44 9.92
C LEU A 44 -5.47 4.42 9.05
N GLY A 45 -6.59 4.95 9.55
CA GLY A 45 -7.84 5.00 8.78
C GLY A 45 -7.75 5.90 7.54
N GLU A 46 -6.98 6.99 7.62
CA GLU A 46 -6.70 7.84 6.45
C GLU A 46 -5.82 7.12 5.43
N ALA A 47 -4.76 6.45 5.89
CA ALA A 47 -3.90 5.63 5.03
C ALA A 47 -4.69 4.52 4.33
N GLU A 48 -5.58 3.84 5.06
CA GLU A 48 -6.44 2.78 4.56
C GLU A 48 -7.41 3.31 3.49
N ALA A 49 -8.01 4.47 3.70
CA ALA A 49 -8.90 5.10 2.72
C ALA A 49 -8.15 5.46 1.43
N VAL A 50 -6.94 6.02 1.55
CA VAL A 50 -6.08 6.36 0.40
C VAL A 50 -5.62 5.10 -0.34
N ALA A 51 -5.24 4.04 0.37
CA ALA A 51 -4.85 2.77 -0.24
C ALA A 51 -6.03 2.10 -0.98
N ARG A 52 -7.24 2.16 -0.43
CA ARG A 52 -8.44 1.67 -1.13
C ARG A 52 -8.79 2.50 -2.36
N ASP A 53 -8.64 3.83 -2.30
CA ASP A 53 -8.77 4.70 -3.47
C ASP A 53 -7.80 4.24 -4.57
N ALA A 54 -6.54 4.05 -4.21
CA ALA A 54 -5.48 3.58 -5.12
C ALA A 54 -5.71 2.16 -5.68
N ALA A 55 -6.43 1.30 -4.95
CA ALA A 55 -6.78 -0.06 -5.39
C ALA A 55 -7.92 -0.08 -6.44
N THR A 56 -8.54 1.07 -6.71
CA THR A 56 -9.61 1.17 -7.71
C THR A 56 -9.06 0.86 -9.11
N ALA A 57 -9.83 0.09 -9.88
CA ALA A 57 -9.47 -0.21 -11.26
C ALA A 57 -9.35 1.07 -12.12
N ASP A 58 -8.54 1.00 -13.18
CA ASP A 58 -8.37 2.04 -14.20
C ASP A 58 -7.70 3.36 -13.75
N LEU A 59 -7.05 3.39 -12.59
CA LEU A 59 -6.19 4.52 -12.22
C LEU A 59 -4.88 4.53 -13.01
N GLU A 60 -4.47 5.71 -13.46
CA GLU A 60 -3.15 5.90 -14.06
C GLU A 60 -2.04 5.62 -13.03
N ARG A 61 -0.95 4.98 -13.45
CA ARG A 61 0.14 4.58 -12.56
C ARG A 61 0.74 5.71 -11.75
N ASP A 62 0.90 6.88 -12.37
CA ASP A 62 1.42 8.06 -11.66
C ASP A 62 0.46 8.52 -10.54
N VAL A 63 -0.85 8.35 -10.74
CA VAL A 63 -1.86 8.60 -9.70
C VAL A 63 -1.72 7.57 -8.58
N VAL A 64 -1.64 6.27 -8.92
CA VAL A 64 -1.43 5.20 -7.93
C VAL A 64 -0.16 5.45 -7.12
N ARG A 65 0.96 5.80 -7.76
CA ARG A 65 2.23 6.12 -7.10
C ARG A 65 2.07 7.29 -6.13
N THR A 66 1.46 8.39 -6.58
CA THR A 66 1.19 9.57 -5.72
C THR A 66 0.35 9.21 -4.49
N ARG A 67 -0.65 8.33 -4.66
CA ARG A 67 -1.46 7.86 -3.53
C ARG A 67 -0.65 7.01 -2.57
N VAL A 68 0.20 6.13 -3.07
CA VAL A 68 1.06 5.27 -2.23
C VAL A 68 2.13 6.09 -1.49
N GLU A 69 2.68 7.16 -2.09
CA GLU A 69 3.55 8.12 -1.39
C GLU A 69 2.81 8.74 -0.20
N THR A 70 1.55 9.17 -0.40
CA THR A 70 0.72 9.70 0.70
C THR A 70 0.51 8.65 1.80
N VAL A 71 0.28 7.39 1.45
CA VAL A 71 0.15 6.30 2.45
C VAL A 71 1.47 6.11 3.21
N GLN A 72 2.61 6.12 2.53
CA GLN A 72 3.92 5.98 3.17
C GLN A 72 4.18 7.12 4.17
N GLU A 73 3.81 8.35 3.83
CA GLU A 73 3.89 9.50 4.73
C GLU A 73 3.02 9.29 5.98
N LEU A 74 1.75 8.91 5.81
CA LEU A 74 0.83 8.65 6.93
C LEU A 74 1.31 7.51 7.84
N LEU A 75 1.94 6.47 7.27
CA LEU A 75 2.55 5.37 8.03
C LEU A 75 3.78 5.80 8.83
N GLY A 76 4.41 6.92 8.46
CA GLY A 76 5.49 7.56 9.21
C GLY A 76 5.01 8.28 10.48
N GLU A 77 3.74 8.68 10.53
CA GLU A 77 3.12 9.39 11.65
C GLU A 77 2.56 8.44 12.74
N LEU A 78 2.59 7.12 12.50
CA LEU A 78 2.09 6.15 13.48
C LEU A 78 2.99 6.10 14.71
N GLU A 79 2.35 6.12 15.88
CA GLU A 79 3.04 5.86 17.15
C GLU A 79 3.32 4.35 17.28
N PRO A 80 4.26 3.93 18.15
CA PRO A 80 4.58 2.52 18.33
C PRO A 80 3.36 1.68 18.70
N ILE A 81 3.15 0.58 17.96
CA ILE A 81 2.09 -0.38 18.23
C ILE A 81 2.63 -1.47 19.17
N GLU A 82 1.97 -1.68 20.31
CA GLU A 82 2.40 -2.66 21.31
C GLU A 82 2.23 -4.11 20.80
N HIS A 83 1.18 -4.37 20.00
CA HIS A 83 0.86 -5.71 19.51
C HIS A 83 1.81 -6.17 18.39
N ASP A 84 2.43 -7.34 18.55
CA ASP A 84 3.40 -7.89 17.59
C ASP A 84 2.81 -8.10 16.18
N GLU A 85 1.61 -8.69 16.08
CA GLU A 85 0.95 -8.92 14.78
C GLU A 85 0.51 -7.61 14.12
N GLY A 86 0.14 -6.61 14.93
CA GLY A 86 -0.19 -5.27 14.43
C GLY A 86 1.04 -4.59 13.85
N ARG A 87 2.20 -4.69 14.51
CA ARG A 87 3.48 -4.24 13.93
C ARG A 87 3.83 -4.97 12.66
N SER A 88 3.63 -6.30 12.62
CA SER A 88 3.92 -7.09 11.42
C SER A 88 3.09 -6.65 10.22
N HIS A 89 1.80 -6.32 10.41
CA HIS A 89 0.98 -5.77 9.35
C HIS A 89 1.43 -4.37 8.89
N VAL A 90 1.84 -3.48 9.81
CA VAL A 90 2.41 -2.18 9.42
C VAL A 90 3.71 -2.34 8.65
N GLU A 91 4.59 -3.26 9.06
CA GLU A 91 5.83 -3.57 8.34
C GLU A 91 5.54 -4.12 6.93
N ALA A 92 4.58 -5.04 6.81
CA ALA A 92 4.13 -5.54 5.51
C ALA A 92 3.53 -4.42 4.64
N ALA A 93 2.71 -3.55 5.21
CA ALA A 93 2.17 -2.37 4.50
C ALA A 93 3.30 -1.47 3.96
N ARG A 94 4.31 -1.17 4.77
CA ARG A 94 5.49 -0.39 4.32
C ARG A 94 6.22 -1.07 3.17
N HIS A 95 6.40 -2.38 3.25
CA HIS A 95 7.01 -3.15 2.18
C HIS A 95 6.22 -3.06 0.86
N HIS A 96 4.88 -3.15 0.91
CA HIS A 96 4.07 -2.97 -0.30
C HIS A 96 4.15 -1.53 -0.85
N CYS A 97 4.24 -0.51 0.01
CA CYS A 97 4.51 0.85 -0.46
C CYS A 97 5.84 0.91 -1.21
N GLU A 98 6.92 0.41 -0.62
CA GLU A 98 8.26 0.40 -1.23
C GLU A 98 8.24 -0.30 -2.59
N ALA A 99 7.62 -1.49 -2.69
CA ALA A 99 7.53 -2.23 -3.94
C ALA A 99 6.86 -1.41 -5.07
N VAL A 100 5.77 -0.71 -4.79
CA VAL A 100 5.08 0.14 -5.78
C VAL A 100 5.93 1.35 -6.16
N LEU A 101 6.67 1.93 -5.22
CA LEU A 101 7.51 3.12 -5.46
C LEU A 101 8.83 2.80 -6.16
N GLU A 102 9.34 1.57 -6.02
CA GLU A 102 10.56 1.08 -6.67
C GLU A 102 10.33 0.63 -8.12
N GLU A 103 9.08 0.32 -8.51
CA GLU A 103 8.71 0.04 -9.90
C GLU A 103 9.09 1.24 -10.78
N ARG A 104 10.13 1.07 -11.60
CA ARG A 104 10.65 2.10 -12.50
C ARG A 104 9.61 2.36 -13.61
N PRO A 105 9.30 3.63 -13.93
CA PRO A 105 8.39 3.97 -15.02
C PRO A 105 8.90 3.52 -16.40
#